data_AF-A0A956MYU9-F1
#
_entry.id   AF-A0A956MYU9-F1
#
_cell.length_a   1.000
_cell.length_b   1.000
_cell.length_c   1.000
_cell.angle_alpha   90.00
_cell.angle_beta   90.00
_cell.angle_gamma   90.00
#
_symmetry.space_group_name_H-M   'P 1'
#
loop_
_entity.id
_entity.type
_entity.pdbx_description
1 polymer ?
#
loop_
_entity_poly.entity_id
_entity_poly.type
_entity_poly.pdbx_seq_one_letter_code
_entity_poly.pdbx_strand_id
1 'polypeptide(L)'
;MLKYKKAFRVLKNINSQNFLITLFICIIFPYYVKAQVRQAFTLRGTTQSTPYYEAETKLFNLKGDFLQIGNSNITTSKGNPNGENGNTKVSFNNTDNNPDVINSSSANLVFPETGCENEIVAAYLYWSGRATKRMIASTNNGQNRLGGYILSRTTGGSGNSGYVNFRFTGTNRTQYDFRLSRNGALAYRTAASGAYTSITPTNTYTTGSGNSQKRFVEFSPIIMYDGNDYQIVISAVCREYSESQSSSTAYVDIIYKANGNLLNKNTVKIKAENGTYEDIIAEPENSYYSETADNHMYYSSAEITNIVKNAYSIYGNNTTYTVANIYAGQSPDNYSNDDGTGFYGGWGIVVIYHNPSKKLKDIA
;
A
#
# COMPACT_ATOMS: atom_id res chain seq x y z
N MET A 1 17.16 4.74 -35.14
CA MET A 1 16.15 5.36 -36.03
C MET A 1 15.13 4.38 -36.66
N LEU A 2 15.11 3.07 -36.30
CA LEU A 2 14.22 2.07 -36.93
C LEU A 2 13.01 1.61 -36.09
N LYS A 3 12.85 2.06 -34.83
CA LYS A 3 11.75 1.60 -33.95
C LYS A 3 10.43 2.39 -34.09
N TYR A 4 10.42 3.55 -34.75
CA TYR A 4 9.23 4.42 -34.85
C TYR A 4 8.32 4.16 -36.07
N LYS A 5 8.75 3.33 -37.05
CA LYS A 5 7.95 3.10 -38.28
C LYS A 5 6.77 2.13 -38.11
N LYS A 6 6.75 1.27 -37.07
CA LYS A 6 5.64 0.33 -36.85
C LYS A 6 4.44 0.96 -36.15
N ALA A 7 4.65 1.92 -35.24
CA ALA A 7 3.56 2.62 -34.54
C ALA A 7 2.71 3.49 -35.49
N PHE A 8 3.33 4.10 -36.50
CA PHE A 8 2.62 4.96 -37.47
C PHE A 8 1.73 4.21 -38.47
N ARG A 9 1.91 2.89 -38.63
CA ARG A 9 1.14 2.10 -39.61
C ARG A 9 -0.22 1.65 -39.07
N VAL A 10 -0.39 1.60 -37.75
CA VAL A 10 -1.65 1.21 -37.08
C VAL A 10 -2.66 2.38 -37.03
N LEU A 11 -2.17 3.63 -36.99
CA LEU A 11 -3.03 4.81 -36.89
C LEU A 11 -3.67 5.25 -38.23
N LYS A 12 -3.25 4.68 -39.36
CA LYS A 12 -3.73 5.09 -40.69
C LYS A 12 -5.05 4.43 -41.14
N ASN A 13 -5.52 3.40 -40.40
CA ASN A 13 -6.70 2.61 -40.77
C ASN A 13 -7.89 2.75 -39.80
N ILE A 14 -7.83 3.67 -38.84
CA ILE A 14 -8.96 3.90 -37.92
C ILE A 14 -9.84 4.98 -38.55
N ASN A 15 -11.04 4.59 -38.97
CA ASN A 15 -12.06 5.51 -39.48
C ASN A 15 -12.37 6.57 -38.41
N SER A 16 -12.47 7.85 -38.79
CA SER A 16 -12.52 8.98 -37.84
C SER A 16 -13.70 8.91 -36.85
N GLN A 17 -14.78 8.21 -37.23
CA GLN A 17 -15.90 7.92 -36.34
C GLN A 17 -15.56 6.90 -35.23
N ASN A 18 -14.72 5.90 -35.50
CA ASN A 18 -14.32 4.90 -34.50
C ASN A 18 -13.33 5.46 -33.47
N PHE A 19 -12.49 6.42 -33.88
CA PHE A 19 -11.59 7.14 -32.98
C PHE A 19 -12.37 8.01 -31.99
N LEU A 20 -13.39 8.74 -32.48
CA LEU A 20 -14.25 9.58 -31.66
C LEU A 20 -15.10 8.75 -30.69
N ILE A 21 -15.66 7.60 -31.12
CA ILE A 21 -16.42 6.71 -30.23
C ILE A 21 -15.52 6.14 -29.11
N THR A 22 -14.28 5.77 -29.42
CA THR A 22 -13.33 5.26 -28.42
C THR A 22 -12.95 6.36 -27.41
N LEU A 23 -12.73 7.60 -27.88
CA LEU A 23 -12.45 8.75 -27.02
C LEU A 23 -13.67 9.12 -26.15
N PHE A 24 -14.89 9.01 -26.68
CA PHE A 24 -16.14 9.28 -25.96
C PHE A 24 -16.41 8.23 -24.86
N ILE A 25 -16.12 6.96 -25.12
CA ILE A 25 -16.27 5.87 -24.13
C ILE A 25 -15.32 6.06 -22.94
N CYS A 26 -14.11 6.59 -23.16
CA CYS A 26 -13.15 6.89 -22.10
C CYS A 26 -13.52 8.11 -21.24
N ILE A 27 -14.35 9.04 -21.75
CA ILE A 27 -14.74 10.27 -21.04
C ILE A 27 -16.07 10.09 -20.29
N ILE A 28 -16.98 9.24 -20.78
CA ILE A 28 -18.32 9.04 -20.18
C ILE A 28 -18.31 8.05 -19.01
N PHE A 29 -17.31 7.17 -18.93
CA PHE A 29 -17.12 6.27 -17.80
C PHE A 29 -15.78 6.54 -17.12
N PRO A 30 -15.72 7.32 -16.02
CA PRO A 30 -14.61 7.22 -15.09
C PRO A 30 -14.69 5.85 -14.41
N TYR A 31 -14.23 4.80 -15.10
CA TYR A 31 -13.91 3.56 -14.44
C TYR A 31 -12.73 3.84 -13.51
N TYR A 32 -13.03 3.98 -12.22
CA TYR A 32 -12.05 3.74 -11.18
C TYR A 32 -11.72 2.24 -11.24
N VAL A 33 -10.81 1.87 -12.14
CA VAL A 33 -10.25 0.52 -12.16
C VAL A 33 -9.51 0.38 -10.83
N LYS A 34 -9.99 -0.52 -9.96
CA LYS A 34 -9.22 -0.92 -8.78
C LYS A 34 -7.96 -1.57 -9.31
N ALA A 35 -6.83 -0.88 -9.17
CA ALA A 35 -5.55 -1.49 -9.43
C ALA A 35 -5.37 -2.60 -8.39
N GLN A 36 -5.28 -3.83 -8.84
CA GLN A 36 -4.81 -4.97 -8.08
C GLN A 36 -3.70 -5.56 -8.93
N VAL A 37 -2.53 -5.78 -8.34
CA VAL A 37 -1.43 -6.42 -9.05
C VAL A 37 -1.12 -7.70 -8.32
N ARG A 38 -1.59 -8.83 -8.89
CA ARG A 38 -1.27 -10.17 -8.41
C ARG A 38 -0.42 -10.86 -9.46
N GLN A 39 0.89 -10.64 -9.36
CA GLN A 39 1.86 -11.20 -10.30
C GLN A 39 2.63 -12.35 -9.65
N ALA A 40 2.79 -13.44 -10.39
CA ALA A 40 3.69 -14.53 -9.99
C ALA A 40 5.13 -13.99 -9.91
N PHE A 41 5.95 -14.57 -9.03
CA PHE A 41 7.36 -14.22 -8.97
C PHE A 41 8.01 -14.47 -10.34
N THR A 42 8.75 -13.48 -10.81
CA THR A 42 9.62 -13.60 -11.98
C THR A 42 11.03 -13.20 -11.56
N LEU A 43 12.03 -13.95 -12.04
CA LEU A 43 13.42 -13.57 -11.88
C LEU A 43 13.59 -12.14 -12.42
N ARG A 44 14.26 -11.27 -11.67
CA ARG A 44 14.48 -9.88 -12.06
C ARG A 44 15.82 -9.75 -12.76
N GLY A 45 15.82 -8.98 -13.83
CA GLY A 45 17.05 -8.63 -14.54
C GLY A 45 17.52 -7.24 -14.12
N THR A 46 18.78 -6.93 -14.45
CA THR A 46 19.29 -5.56 -14.35
C THR A 46 19.10 -4.84 -15.68
N THR A 47 18.84 -3.53 -15.60
CA THR A 47 18.89 -2.63 -16.76
C THR A 47 20.31 -2.11 -17.04
N GLN A 48 21.27 -2.41 -16.17
CA GLN A 48 22.64 -1.94 -16.28
C GLN A 48 23.37 -2.70 -17.38
N SER A 49 24.16 -1.97 -18.17
CA SER A 49 25.12 -2.61 -19.06
C SER A 49 26.31 -3.08 -18.22
N THR A 50 26.48 -4.40 -18.15
CA THR A 50 27.61 -5.03 -17.45
C THR A 50 28.01 -6.30 -18.19
N PRO A 51 29.31 -6.62 -18.29
CA PRO A 51 29.77 -7.87 -18.89
C PRO A 51 29.46 -9.09 -18.04
N TYR A 52 28.96 -8.90 -16.81
CA TYR A 52 28.69 -9.97 -15.87
C TYR A 52 27.26 -10.51 -15.96
N TYR A 53 26.37 -9.91 -16.74
CA TYR A 53 24.93 -10.25 -16.74
C TYR A 53 24.48 -10.88 -18.06
N GLU A 54 23.85 -12.05 -17.94
CA GLU A 54 23.26 -12.79 -19.06
C GLU A 54 21.76 -12.53 -19.14
N ALA A 55 21.33 -11.75 -20.13
CA ALA A 55 19.96 -11.24 -20.20
C ALA A 55 18.88 -12.32 -20.39
N GLU A 56 19.22 -13.44 -21.07
CA GLU A 56 18.27 -14.53 -21.36
C GLU A 56 17.98 -15.36 -20.11
N THR A 57 19.02 -15.69 -19.34
CA THR A 57 18.93 -16.52 -18.13
C THR A 57 18.71 -15.69 -16.86
N LYS A 58 18.95 -14.38 -16.93
CA LYS A 58 18.96 -13.43 -15.82
C LYS A 58 19.97 -13.78 -14.73
N LEU A 59 21.08 -14.40 -15.12
CA LEU A 59 22.16 -14.77 -14.22
C LEU A 59 23.30 -13.76 -14.27
N PHE A 60 23.94 -13.56 -13.13
CA PHE A 60 25.20 -12.84 -13.03
C PHE A 60 26.36 -13.84 -12.93
N ASN A 61 27.24 -13.87 -13.92
CA ASN A 61 28.47 -14.66 -13.92
C ASN A 61 29.65 -13.75 -13.54
N LEU A 62 30.06 -13.77 -12.28
CA LEU A 62 31.14 -12.91 -11.77
C LEU A 62 31.95 -13.53 -10.64
N LYS A 63 33.17 -13.03 -10.45
CA LYS A 63 33.92 -13.22 -9.21
C LYS A 63 33.39 -12.23 -8.19
N GLY A 64 32.62 -12.67 -7.20
CA GLY A 64 31.99 -11.75 -6.25
C GLY A 64 30.89 -12.42 -5.45
N ASP A 65 29.98 -11.64 -4.87
CA ASP A 65 28.84 -12.14 -4.11
C ASP A 65 27.66 -11.15 -4.12
N PHE A 66 26.64 -11.43 -3.32
CA PHE A 66 25.63 -10.45 -2.95
C PHE A 66 25.64 -10.13 -1.45
N LEU A 67 25.20 -8.94 -1.11
CA LEU A 67 24.92 -8.49 0.25
C LEU A 67 23.45 -8.12 0.36
N GLN A 68 22.88 -8.34 1.55
CA GLN A 68 21.52 -7.91 1.86
C GLN A 68 21.52 -7.12 3.17
N ILE A 69 20.90 -5.94 3.12
CA ILE A 69 20.64 -5.09 4.29
C ILE A 69 19.17 -4.73 4.34
N GLY A 70 18.68 -4.27 5.48
CA GLY A 70 17.29 -3.86 5.62
C GLY A 70 16.93 -3.51 7.05
N ASN A 71 15.81 -2.82 7.23
CA ASN A 71 15.29 -2.48 8.55
C ASN A 71 13.76 -2.26 8.52
N SER A 72 13.18 -2.15 9.71
CA SER A 72 11.75 -1.93 9.94
C SER A 72 11.45 -0.45 10.15
N ASN A 73 10.45 0.06 9.43
CA ASN A 73 9.95 1.43 9.57
C ASN A 73 8.86 1.53 10.66
N ILE A 74 8.59 0.41 11.34
CA ILE A 74 7.68 0.34 12.46
C ILE A 74 8.32 -0.31 13.69
N THR A 75 7.85 0.06 14.88
CA THR A 75 8.19 -0.54 16.17
C THR A 75 6.95 -1.06 16.87
N THR A 76 7.13 -2.02 17.76
CA THR A 76 6.08 -2.54 18.63
C THR A 76 6.34 -2.12 20.07
N SER A 77 5.29 -1.70 20.80
CA SER A 77 5.46 -1.16 22.16
C SER A 77 5.66 -2.23 23.24
N LYS A 78 5.32 -3.50 22.97
CA LYS A 78 5.74 -4.72 23.68
C LYS A 78 5.17 -5.90 22.91
N GLY A 79 5.95 -6.96 22.68
CA GLY A 79 5.41 -8.21 22.15
C GLY A 79 4.31 -8.73 23.08
N ASN A 80 3.21 -9.22 22.52
CA ASN A 80 2.25 -10.01 23.28
C ASN A 80 2.73 -11.47 23.21
N PRO A 81 3.46 -12.00 24.21
CA PRO A 81 4.07 -13.34 24.12
C PRO A 81 3.03 -14.45 24.00
N ASN A 82 1.75 -14.16 24.31
CA ASN A 82 0.66 -15.12 24.36
C ASN A 82 -0.56 -14.68 23.53
N GLY A 83 -0.42 -13.77 22.57
CA GLY A 83 -1.55 -13.30 21.78
C GLY A 83 -1.22 -12.97 20.34
N GLU A 84 -2.26 -12.81 19.53
CA GLU A 84 -2.16 -12.57 18.10
C GLU A 84 -1.51 -11.22 17.79
N ASN A 85 -0.72 -11.18 16.71
CA ASN A 85 -0.02 -9.96 16.27
C ASN A 85 -0.98 -8.82 15.94
N GLY A 86 -2.24 -9.14 15.63
CA GLY A 86 -3.32 -8.20 15.38
C GLY A 86 -3.78 -7.35 16.55
N ASN A 87 -3.28 -7.61 17.77
CA ASN A 87 -3.52 -6.78 18.95
C ASN A 87 -2.25 -6.07 19.43
N THR A 88 -1.15 -6.17 18.68
CA THR A 88 0.10 -5.50 19.02
C THR A 88 0.05 -4.05 18.60
N LYS A 89 0.31 -3.14 19.55
CA LYS A 89 0.47 -1.71 19.25
C LYS A 89 1.74 -1.48 18.45
N VAL A 90 1.57 -0.89 17.27
CA VAL A 90 2.60 -0.53 16.30
C VAL A 90 2.70 0.99 16.15
N SER A 91 3.91 1.53 16.15
CA SER A 91 4.24 2.93 15.91
C SER A 91 5.22 3.09 14.75
N PHE A 92 5.18 4.23 14.06
CA PHE A 92 6.19 4.57 13.06
C PHE A 92 7.52 4.90 13.73
N ASN A 93 8.61 4.45 13.11
CA ASN A 93 9.97 4.90 13.42
C ASN A 93 10.28 6.11 12.54
N ASN A 94 10.93 7.14 13.08
CA ASN A 94 11.56 8.20 12.30
C ASN A 94 12.98 8.38 12.84
N THR A 95 13.90 7.55 12.34
CA THR A 95 15.25 7.38 12.92
C THR A 95 16.11 8.63 12.77
N ASP A 96 15.84 9.44 11.74
CA ASP A 96 16.58 10.66 11.43
C ASP A 96 15.83 11.95 11.80
N ASN A 97 14.67 11.84 12.46
CA ASN A 97 13.81 12.95 12.88
C ASN A 97 13.48 13.96 11.76
N ASN A 98 13.47 13.50 10.51
CA ASN A 98 13.21 14.39 9.38
C ASN A 98 11.69 14.69 9.31
N PRO A 99 11.27 15.97 9.35
CA PRO A 99 9.86 16.35 9.35
C PRO A 99 9.16 16.13 8.00
N ASP A 100 9.94 15.99 6.91
CA ASP A 100 9.42 15.79 5.55
C ASP A 100 9.02 14.34 5.26
N VAL A 101 9.24 13.44 6.21
CA VAL A 101 8.91 12.01 6.10
C VAL A 101 8.10 11.54 7.30
N ILE A 102 7.21 10.56 7.06
CA ILE A 102 6.32 10.03 8.10
C ILE A 102 6.98 8.92 8.90
N ASN A 103 7.80 8.12 8.23
CA ASN A 103 8.59 7.08 8.86
C ASN A 103 9.92 6.90 8.14
N SER A 104 10.96 6.47 8.85
CA SER A 104 12.28 6.17 8.34
C SER A 104 13.01 5.14 9.22
N SER A 105 13.81 4.28 8.58
CA SER A 105 14.75 3.40 9.27
C SER A 105 16.02 3.20 8.44
N SER A 106 17.12 2.86 9.10
CA SER A 106 18.46 2.83 8.49
C SER A 106 19.14 1.48 8.64
N ALA A 107 19.99 1.10 7.68
CA ALA A 107 20.86 -0.07 7.76
C ALA A 107 22.20 0.20 7.06
N ASN A 108 23.26 -0.43 7.56
CA ASN A 108 24.62 -0.22 7.04
C ASN A 108 24.96 -1.31 6.03
N LEU A 109 25.34 -0.90 4.82
CA LEU A 109 25.99 -1.75 3.84
C LEU A 109 27.49 -1.76 4.14
N VAL A 110 28.01 -2.92 4.54
CA VAL A 110 29.44 -3.11 4.82
C VAL A 110 29.97 -4.22 3.92
N PHE A 111 30.91 -3.89 3.04
CA PHE A 111 31.57 -4.89 2.22
C PHE A 111 32.58 -5.68 3.07
N PRO A 112 32.55 -7.03 3.05
CA PRO A 112 33.44 -7.84 3.87
C PRO A 112 34.89 -7.80 3.38
N GLU A 113 35.11 -7.52 2.10
CA GLU A 113 36.45 -7.45 1.49
C GLU A 113 36.94 -6.02 1.40
N THR A 114 38.08 -5.75 2.03
CA THR A 114 38.76 -4.44 2.00
C THR A 114 40.08 -4.44 1.22
N GLY A 115 40.58 -5.62 0.83
CA GLY A 115 41.89 -5.78 0.18
C GLY A 115 41.92 -5.54 -1.34
N CYS A 116 40.76 -5.50 -1.99
CA CYS A 116 40.58 -5.17 -3.40
C CYS A 116 39.29 -4.36 -3.55
N GLU A 117 39.23 -3.47 -4.54
CA GLU A 117 38.03 -2.66 -4.80
C GLU A 117 36.85 -3.54 -5.22
N ASN A 118 35.69 -3.31 -4.60
CA ASN A 118 34.42 -3.88 -5.01
C ASN A 118 33.84 -3.04 -6.16
N GLU A 119 33.32 -3.71 -7.18
CA GLU A 119 32.52 -3.09 -8.23
C GLU A 119 31.06 -3.47 -8.03
N ILE A 120 30.19 -2.49 -7.78
CA ILE A 120 28.75 -2.73 -7.70
C ILE A 120 28.22 -3.01 -9.09
N VAL A 121 27.60 -4.17 -9.27
CA VAL A 121 27.08 -4.62 -10.57
C VAL A 121 25.59 -4.31 -10.68
N ALA A 122 24.82 -4.64 -9.64
CA ALA A 122 23.39 -4.38 -9.56
C ALA A 122 22.96 -4.14 -8.11
N ALA A 123 21.91 -3.35 -7.91
CA ALA A 123 21.27 -3.22 -6.60
C ALA A 123 19.76 -3.04 -6.73
N TYR A 124 19.01 -3.68 -5.83
CA TYR A 124 17.55 -3.65 -5.81
C TYR A 124 17.05 -3.29 -4.43
N LEU A 125 16.16 -2.31 -4.36
CA LEU A 125 15.41 -1.97 -3.15
C LEU A 125 14.08 -2.71 -3.17
N TYR A 126 13.76 -3.39 -2.08
CA TYR A 126 12.49 -4.03 -1.82
C TYR A 126 11.85 -3.36 -0.62
N TRP A 127 10.55 -3.11 -0.66
CA TRP A 127 9.79 -2.66 0.49
C TRP A 127 8.44 -3.35 0.53
N SER A 128 7.90 -3.49 1.73
CA SER A 128 6.64 -4.17 1.94
C SER A 128 5.97 -3.65 3.20
N GLY A 129 4.67 -3.85 3.27
CA GLY A 129 3.92 -3.49 4.46
C GLY A 129 2.48 -3.94 4.41
N ARG A 130 1.79 -3.63 5.50
CA ARG A 130 0.35 -3.75 5.61
C ARG A 130 -0.22 -2.36 5.81
N ALA A 131 -0.80 -1.79 4.76
CA ALA A 131 -1.09 -0.37 4.68
C ALA A 131 -2.45 0.06 5.28
N THR A 132 -3.40 -0.87 5.35
CA THR A 132 -4.82 -0.52 5.44
C THR A 132 -5.49 -1.14 6.65
N LYS A 133 -6.51 -0.44 7.13
CA LYS A 133 -7.40 -0.88 8.19
C LYS A 133 -8.72 -1.27 7.54
N ARG A 134 -8.88 -2.54 7.21
CA ARG A 134 -10.23 -3.04 7.00
C ARG A 134 -10.80 -3.44 8.34
N MET A 135 -11.80 -2.66 8.77
CA MET A 135 -12.82 -2.96 9.77
C MET A 135 -12.79 -2.09 11.04
N ILE A 136 -13.95 -1.47 11.31
CA ILE A 136 -14.43 -1.12 12.65
C ILE A 136 -15.83 -1.73 12.79
N ALA A 137 -15.96 -2.75 13.64
CA ALA A 137 -17.26 -3.23 14.13
C ALA A 137 -17.38 -2.93 15.65
N SER A 138 -18.15 -1.89 15.95
CA SER A 138 -18.96 -1.62 17.16
C SER A 138 -18.74 -2.47 18.42
N THR A 139 -18.67 -1.81 19.59
CA THR A 139 -19.49 -2.16 20.76
C THR A 139 -19.99 -0.90 21.49
N ASN A 140 -21.00 -1.08 22.35
CA ASN A 140 -21.97 -0.13 22.93
C ASN A 140 -21.44 1.06 23.76
N ASN A 141 -20.15 1.42 23.68
CA ASN A 141 -19.52 2.39 24.60
C ASN A 141 -18.80 3.58 23.92
N GLY A 142 -19.00 3.81 22.62
CA GLY A 142 -18.59 5.09 22.00
C GLY A 142 -17.09 5.38 21.93
N GLN A 143 -16.21 4.37 22.03
CA GLN A 143 -14.75 4.58 22.12
C GLN A 143 -13.95 4.34 20.83
N ASN A 144 -14.60 4.03 19.70
CA ASN A 144 -13.88 3.84 18.43
C ASN A 144 -13.53 5.20 17.80
N ARG A 145 -12.39 5.77 18.22
CA ARG A 145 -11.81 6.99 17.65
C ARG A 145 -10.92 6.61 16.46
N LEU A 146 -11.28 7.08 15.26
CA LEU A 146 -10.47 6.94 14.05
C LEU A 146 -10.12 8.32 13.53
N GLY A 147 -8.87 8.77 13.71
CA GLY A 147 -8.43 10.08 13.21
C GLY A 147 -9.36 11.23 13.58
N GLY A 148 -9.84 11.25 14.84
CA GLY A 148 -10.79 12.27 15.34
C GLY A 148 -12.28 12.00 15.05
N TYR A 149 -12.64 10.93 14.34
CA TYR A 149 -14.03 10.53 14.13
C TYR A 149 -14.48 9.47 15.13
N ILE A 150 -15.73 9.57 15.59
CA ILE A 150 -16.44 8.52 16.32
C ILE A 150 -17.36 7.80 15.34
N LEU A 151 -17.21 6.49 15.23
CA LEU A 151 -18.17 5.64 14.51
C LEU A 151 -19.29 5.18 15.44
N SER A 152 -20.53 5.42 15.04
CA SER A 152 -21.72 4.81 15.62
C SER A 152 -22.51 4.05 14.57
N ARG A 153 -23.23 3.02 15.01
CA ARG A 153 -24.10 2.23 14.15
C ARG A 153 -25.52 2.31 14.69
N THR A 154 -26.47 2.55 13.79
CA THR A 154 -27.90 2.45 14.11
C THR A 154 -28.60 1.57 13.09
N THR A 155 -29.76 1.04 13.46
CA THR A 155 -30.60 0.22 12.59
C THR A 155 -31.96 0.88 12.47
N GLY A 156 -32.70 0.60 11.41
CA GLY A 156 -34.04 1.15 11.23
C GLY A 156 -34.80 0.52 10.06
N GLY A 157 -36.07 0.89 9.95
CA GLY A 157 -37.00 0.30 8.98
C GLY A 157 -37.53 -1.07 9.42
N SER A 158 -38.40 -1.67 8.60
CA SER A 158 -39.00 -2.98 8.87
C SER A 158 -39.05 -3.85 7.60
N GLY A 159 -39.04 -5.17 7.77
CA GLY A 159 -39.08 -6.11 6.65
C GLY A 159 -38.03 -5.82 5.56
N ASN A 160 -38.48 -5.67 4.31
CA ASN A 160 -37.60 -5.40 3.18
C ASN A 160 -37.02 -3.96 3.13
N SER A 161 -37.55 -3.05 3.95
CA SER A 161 -37.04 -1.68 4.10
C SER A 161 -35.95 -1.54 5.19
N GLY A 162 -35.62 -2.63 5.89
CA GLY A 162 -34.64 -2.61 6.97
C GLY A 162 -33.24 -2.21 6.51
N TYR A 163 -32.55 -1.36 7.28
CA TYR A 163 -31.22 -0.85 6.97
C TYR A 163 -30.30 -0.77 8.20
N VAL A 164 -29.00 -0.82 7.94
CA VAL A 164 -27.94 -0.41 8.87
C VAL A 164 -27.44 0.96 8.44
N ASN A 165 -27.22 1.86 9.38
CA ASN A 165 -26.58 3.16 9.16
C ASN A 165 -25.26 3.23 9.93
N PHE A 166 -24.18 3.50 9.22
CA PHE A 166 -22.86 3.78 9.77
C PHE A 166 -22.66 5.29 9.80
N ARG A 167 -22.57 5.85 11.01
CA ARG A 167 -22.42 7.28 11.24
C ARG A 167 -21.04 7.60 11.76
N PHE A 168 -20.28 8.37 11.00
CA PHE A 168 -19.01 8.95 11.40
C PHE A 168 -19.25 10.38 11.86
N THR A 169 -18.92 10.70 13.11
CA THR A 169 -19.04 12.06 13.66
C THR A 169 -17.65 12.59 14.00
N GLY A 170 -17.21 13.64 13.30
CA GLY A 170 -15.93 14.30 13.56
C GLY A 170 -16.01 15.23 14.77
N THR A 171 -14.84 15.65 15.27
CA THR A 171 -14.71 16.60 16.40
C THR A 171 -15.43 17.94 16.15
N ASN A 172 -15.47 18.40 14.89
CA ASN A 172 -16.17 19.62 14.48
C ASN A 172 -17.66 19.40 14.14
N ARG A 173 -18.24 18.27 14.58
CA ARG A 173 -19.61 17.84 14.26
C ARG A 173 -19.89 17.62 12.77
N THR A 174 -18.85 17.49 11.93
CA THR A 174 -18.99 16.94 10.57
C THR A 174 -19.53 15.52 10.66
N GLN A 175 -20.50 15.17 9.82
CA GLN A 175 -21.15 13.87 9.88
C GLN A 175 -21.19 13.20 8.52
N TYR A 176 -20.86 11.92 8.48
CA TYR A 176 -21.07 11.08 7.32
C TYR A 176 -21.96 9.91 7.72
N ASP A 177 -23.11 9.78 7.07
CA ASP A 177 -24.05 8.68 7.28
C ASP A 177 -24.04 7.79 6.05
N PHE A 178 -23.64 6.53 6.19
CA PHE A 178 -23.72 5.51 5.14
C PHE A 178 -24.82 4.51 5.48
N ARG A 179 -25.84 4.45 4.63
CA ARG A 179 -27.00 3.58 4.84
C ARG A 179 -26.99 2.41 3.86
N LEU A 180 -26.96 1.19 4.41
CA LEU A 180 -27.03 -0.05 3.64
C LEU A 180 -28.35 -0.78 3.91
N SER A 181 -29.23 -0.81 2.91
CA SER A 181 -30.53 -1.49 2.97
C SER A 181 -30.43 -3.00 2.78
N ARG A 182 -31.54 -3.72 3.03
CA ARG A 182 -31.60 -5.19 3.00
C ARG A 182 -31.45 -5.77 1.62
N ASN A 183 -31.91 -5.03 0.62
CA ASN A 183 -31.74 -5.34 -0.79
C ASN A 183 -30.40 -4.87 -1.37
N GLY A 184 -29.52 -4.27 -0.56
CA GLY A 184 -28.16 -3.87 -0.98
C GLY A 184 -28.07 -2.49 -1.62
N ALA A 185 -29.14 -1.69 -1.61
CA ALA A 185 -29.03 -0.29 -1.97
C ALA A 185 -28.20 0.44 -0.90
N LEU A 186 -27.20 1.18 -1.39
CA LEU A 186 -26.27 1.96 -0.58
C LEU A 186 -26.46 3.43 -0.92
N ALA A 187 -26.48 4.27 0.11
CA ALA A 187 -26.51 5.71 -0.07
C ALA A 187 -25.77 6.39 1.09
N TYR A 188 -25.31 7.62 0.87
CA TYR A 188 -24.66 8.42 1.91
C TYR A 188 -25.15 9.85 1.97
N ARG A 189 -24.86 10.53 3.08
CA ARG A 189 -25.02 11.99 3.21
C ARG A 189 -23.94 12.55 4.14
N THR A 190 -23.68 13.85 4.01
CA THR A 190 -22.64 14.58 4.75
C THR A 190 -23.19 15.47 5.89
N ALA A 191 -24.41 15.19 6.34
CA ALA A 191 -25.09 15.93 7.39
C ALA A 191 -25.96 15.04 8.28
N ALA A 192 -26.32 15.55 9.46
CA ALA A 192 -27.18 14.85 10.44
C ALA A 192 -28.60 14.58 9.92
N SER A 193 -29.05 15.38 8.96
CA SER A 193 -30.38 15.33 8.35
C SER A 193 -30.29 15.67 6.86
N GLY A 194 -31.37 15.44 6.12
CA GLY A 194 -31.43 15.71 4.69
C GLY A 194 -31.39 14.46 3.82
N ALA A 195 -31.43 14.69 2.51
CA ALA A 195 -31.50 13.66 1.48
C ALA A 195 -30.21 12.84 1.42
N TYR A 196 -30.37 11.57 1.06
CA TYR A 196 -29.25 10.68 0.78
C TYR A 196 -28.90 10.75 -0.71
N THR A 197 -27.61 10.74 -0.99
CA THR A 197 -27.04 10.53 -2.32
C THR A 197 -26.82 9.04 -2.52
N SER A 198 -27.44 8.46 -3.55
CA SER A 198 -27.23 7.05 -3.91
C SER A 198 -25.77 6.79 -4.29
N ILE A 199 -25.23 5.66 -3.84
CA ILE A 199 -23.91 5.16 -4.23
C ILE A 199 -24.12 3.98 -5.16
N THR A 200 -23.48 4.02 -6.33
CA THR A 200 -23.40 2.87 -7.22
C THR A 200 -22.32 1.90 -6.70
N PRO A 201 -22.67 0.66 -6.32
CA PRO A 201 -21.68 -0.33 -5.92
C PRO A 201 -20.72 -0.66 -7.07
N THR A 202 -19.44 -0.83 -6.75
CA THR A 202 -18.47 -1.44 -7.66
C THR A 202 -18.49 -2.97 -7.56
N ASN A 203 -18.84 -3.50 -6.38
CA ASN A 203 -19.00 -4.93 -6.15
C ASN A 203 -20.02 -5.17 -5.04
N THR A 204 -20.75 -6.28 -5.10
CA THR A 204 -21.67 -6.69 -4.04
C THR A 204 -21.71 -8.21 -3.96
N TYR A 205 -21.50 -8.74 -2.76
CA TYR A 205 -21.51 -10.18 -2.52
C TYR A 205 -22.04 -10.51 -1.13
N THR A 206 -22.45 -11.76 -0.95
CA THR A 206 -22.90 -12.27 0.34
C THR A 206 -22.06 -13.44 0.80
N THR A 207 -21.89 -13.59 2.12
CA THR A 207 -21.25 -14.75 2.74
C THR A 207 -22.16 -15.29 3.84
N GLY A 208 -22.01 -16.58 4.18
CA GLY A 208 -22.83 -17.25 5.19
C GLY A 208 -24.29 -17.48 4.75
N SER A 209 -25.10 -17.96 5.69
CA SER A 209 -26.52 -18.26 5.49
C SER A 209 -27.35 -17.92 6.73
N GLY A 210 -28.67 -17.78 6.55
CA GLY A 210 -29.60 -17.48 7.65
C GLY A 210 -29.25 -16.18 8.39
N ASN A 211 -29.30 -16.22 9.72
CA ASN A 211 -29.04 -15.05 10.56
C ASN A 211 -27.57 -14.61 10.57
N SER A 212 -26.63 -15.50 10.22
CA SER A 212 -25.20 -15.18 10.10
C SER A 212 -24.83 -14.66 8.70
N GLN A 213 -25.80 -14.57 7.78
CA GLN A 213 -25.54 -14.06 6.44
C GLN A 213 -25.04 -12.61 6.54
N LYS A 214 -24.00 -12.29 5.77
CA LYS A 214 -23.44 -10.95 5.64
C LYS A 214 -23.50 -10.51 4.18
N ARG A 215 -23.86 -9.24 3.94
CA ARG A 215 -23.81 -8.60 2.62
C ARG A 215 -22.78 -7.50 2.63
N PHE A 216 -21.83 -7.60 1.72
CA PHE A 216 -20.75 -6.64 1.49
C PHE A 216 -21.10 -5.81 0.27
N VAL A 217 -20.88 -4.51 0.38
CA VAL A 217 -21.01 -3.55 -0.72
C VAL A 217 -19.73 -2.74 -0.77
N GLU A 218 -19.00 -2.87 -1.86
CA GLU A 218 -17.83 -2.06 -2.18
C GLU A 218 -18.22 -0.96 -3.16
N PHE A 219 -17.53 0.18 -3.07
CA PHE A 219 -17.79 1.34 -3.90
C PHE A 219 -16.51 2.16 -4.13
N SER A 220 -16.56 3.13 -5.05
CA SER A 220 -15.47 4.09 -5.25
C SER A 220 -15.20 4.82 -3.93
N PRO A 221 -13.94 4.88 -3.45
CA PRO A 221 -13.63 5.46 -2.14
C PRO A 221 -14.18 6.88 -1.98
N ILE A 222 -14.81 7.14 -0.83
CA ILE A 222 -15.29 8.47 -0.45
C ILE A 222 -14.35 9.03 0.62
N ILE A 223 -13.82 10.23 0.37
CA ILE A 223 -12.99 10.96 1.32
C ILE A 223 -13.90 11.59 2.38
N MET A 224 -13.78 11.12 3.62
CA MET A 224 -14.51 11.66 4.77
C MET A 224 -13.73 12.77 5.48
N TYR A 225 -12.40 12.77 5.34
CA TYR A 225 -11.53 13.78 5.90
C TYR A 225 -10.28 13.92 5.06
N ASP A 226 -9.87 15.15 4.85
CA ASP A 226 -8.66 15.51 4.12
C ASP A 226 -7.88 16.56 4.92
N GLY A 227 -7.01 16.10 5.81
CA GLY A 227 -6.16 16.95 6.63
C GLY A 227 -4.76 17.08 6.05
N ASN A 228 -3.90 17.81 6.78
CA ASN A 228 -2.49 17.97 6.41
C ASN A 228 -1.71 16.65 6.56
N ASP A 229 -1.99 15.90 7.63
CA ASP A 229 -1.18 14.73 8.00
C ASP A 229 -1.76 13.39 7.51
N TYR A 230 -3.06 13.34 7.22
CA TYR A 230 -3.72 12.13 6.74
C TYR A 230 -5.07 12.42 6.06
N GLN A 231 -5.50 11.44 5.27
CA GLN A 231 -6.87 11.30 4.78
C GLN A 231 -7.58 10.13 5.46
N ILE A 232 -8.90 10.25 5.62
CA ILE A 232 -9.77 9.14 5.99
C ILE A 232 -10.68 8.84 4.81
N VAL A 233 -10.62 7.60 4.33
CA VAL A 233 -11.43 7.15 3.18
C VAL A 233 -12.25 5.92 3.55
N ILE A 234 -13.49 5.86 3.09
CA ILE A 234 -14.36 4.69 3.22
C ILE A 234 -14.59 4.09 1.84
N SER A 235 -14.45 2.77 1.73
CA SER A 235 -14.49 2.06 0.45
C SER A 235 -15.44 0.87 0.42
N ALA A 236 -15.92 0.43 1.59
CA ALA A 236 -16.92 -0.62 1.68
C ALA A 236 -17.72 -0.55 2.98
N VAL A 237 -18.90 -1.17 2.96
CA VAL A 237 -19.71 -1.45 4.14
C VAL A 237 -20.28 -2.87 4.07
N CYS A 238 -20.48 -3.48 5.22
CA CYS A 238 -21.05 -4.82 5.36
C CYS A 238 -22.19 -4.79 6.37
N ARG A 239 -23.34 -5.38 6.00
CA ARG A 239 -24.44 -5.64 6.94
C ARG A 239 -24.56 -7.12 7.27
N GLU A 240 -24.88 -7.42 8.51
CA GLU A 240 -25.35 -8.74 8.93
C GLU A 240 -26.88 -8.84 8.80
N TYR A 241 -27.42 -10.04 8.58
CA TYR A 241 -28.86 -10.30 8.44
C TYR A 241 -29.57 -10.63 9.75
N SER A 242 -28.82 -10.89 10.82
CA SER A 242 -29.33 -11.02 12.18
C SER A 242 -30.17 -9.81 12.58
N GLU A 243 -31.06 -9.97 13.55
CA GLU A 243 -31.83 -8.84 14.09
C GLU A 243 -30.96 -7.87 14.87
N SER A 244 -29.92 -8.36 15.57
CA SER A 244 -28.98 -7.53 16.33
C SER A 244 -28.06 -6.69 15.42
N GLN A 245 -27.78 -7.19 14.21
CA GLN A 245 -26.89 -6.59 13.21
C GLN A 245 -25.52 -6.23 13.79
N SER A 246 -25.12 -6.91 14.88
CA SER A 246 -24.00 -6.57 15.74
C SER A 246 -22.66 -6.71 15.03
N SER A 247 -22.59 -7.59 14.02
CA SER A 247 -21.40 -7.83 13.20
C SER A 247 -21.36 -7.01 11.91
N SER A 248 -22.22 -5.99 11.76
CA SER A 248 -22.17 -5.07 10.63
C SER A 248 -20.99 -4.09 10.77
N THR A 249 -20.30 -3.84 9.66
CA THR A 249 -18.97 -3.22 9.66
C THR A 249 -18.81 -2.18 8.55
N ALA A 250 -18.06 -1.10 8.82
CA ALA A 250 -17.55 -0.20 7.79
C ALA A 250 -16.05 -0.39 7.59
N TYR A 251 -15.59 -0.28 6.35
CA TYR A 251 -14.21 -0.45 5.94
C TYR A 251 -13.58 0.90 5.61
N VAL A 252 -12.68 1.36 6.48
CA VAL A 252 -12.16 2.72 6.47
C VAL A 252 -10.65 2.73 6.61
N ASP A 253 -9.98 3.36 5.66
CA ASP A 253 -8.53 3.49 5.65
C ASP A 253 -8.10 4.89 6.12
N ILE A 254 -7.04 4.93 6.92
CA ILE A 254 -6.27 6.15 7.20
C ILE A 254 -5.04 6.11 6.32
N ILE A 255 -4.90 7.12 5.47
CA ILE A 255 -3.76 7.23 4.56
C ILE A 255 -2.95 8.44 5.01
N TYR A 256 -1.75 8.21 5.56
CA TYR A 256 -0.87 9.26 6.03
C TYR A 256 -0.27 10.06 4.88
N LYS A 257 0.12 11.30 5.16
CA LYS A 257 0.71 12.23 4.20
C LYS A 257 2.09 12.69 4.65
N ALA A 258 3.05 12.64 3.73
CA ALA A 258 4.34 13.30 3.87
C ALA A 258 4.32 14.57 3.00
N ASN A 259 4.49 15.75 3.60
CA ASN A 259 4.47 17.04 2.90
C ASN A 259 3.25 17.22 1.98
N GLY A 260 2.06 16.90 2.50
CA GLY A 260 0.79 17.02 1.79
C GLY A 260 0.50 15.89 0.78
N ASN A 261 1.46 15.02 0.48
CA ASN A 261 1.29 13.89 -0.44
C ASN A 261 1.00 12.60 0.30
N LEU A 262 0.00 11.84 -0.15
CA LEU A 262 -0.35 10.55 0.43
C LEU A 262 0.79 9.54 0.25
N LEU A 263 1.04 8.74 1.29
CA LEU A 263 1.89 7.56 1.15
C LEU A 263 1.29 6.60 0.13
N ASN A 264 2.15 5.95 -0.66
CA ASN A 264 1.76 5.09 -1.76
C ASN A 264 2.51 3.75 -1.66
N LYS A 265 1.85 2.65 -2.01
CA LYS A 265 2.45 1.31 -2.01
C LYS A 265 3.63 1.23 -2.99
N ASN A 266 3.57 1.98 -4.09
CA ASN A 266 4.54 2.00 -5.17
C ASN A 266 5.68 3.00 -4.98
N THR A 267 5.70 3.80 -3.92
CA THR A 267 6.75 4.81 -3.73
C THR A 267 7.34 4.78 -2.33
N VAL A 268 8.65 5.05 -2.25
CA VAL A 268 9.40 5.27 -1.01
C VAL A 268 10.44 6.35 -1.23
N LYS A 269 11.06 6.84 -0.17
CA LYS A 269 12.22 7.73 -0.25
C LYS A 269 13.48 7.01 0.23
N ILE A 270 14.62 7.27 -0.38
CA ILE A 270 15.92 6.73 0.05
C ILE A 270 16.96 7.85 0.14
N LYS A 271 17.88 7.74 1.09
CA LYS A 271 19.11 8.53 1.13
C LYS A 271 20.30 7.67 1.57
N ALA A 272 21.50 8.06 1.19
CA ALA A 272 22.75 7.52 1.70
C ALA A 272 23.39 8.53 2.66
N GLU A 273 23.83 8.06 3.82
CA GLU A 273 24.42 8.87 4.90
C GLU A 273 23.55 10.10 5.22
N ASN A 274 24.18 11.28 5.29
CA ASN A 274 23.55 12.57 5.52
C ASN A 274 23.08 13.25 4.21
N GLY A 275 22.95 12.48 3.13
CA GLY A 275 22.47 12.97 1.85
C GLY A 275 20.99 13.39 1.86
N THR A 276 20.51 13.87 0.72
CA THR A 276 19.10 14.23 0.52
C THR A 276 18.26 13.01 0.14
N TYR A 277 16.98 13.04 0.50
CA TYR A 277 16.05 12.00 0.07
C TYR A 277 15.74 12.08 -1.43
N GLU A 278 15.85 10.95 -2.10
CA GLU A 278 15.43 10.72 -3.47
C GLU A 278 14.15 9.87 -3.49
N ASP A 279 13.22 10.18 -4.40
CA ASP A 279 12.01 9.39 -4.60
C ASP A 279 12.31 8.14 -5.44
N ILE A 280 11.86 6.99 -4.93
CA ILE A 280 11.92 5.72 -5.64
C ILE A 280 10.50 5.31 -5.99
N ILE A 281 10.28 4.99 -7.25
CA ILE A 281 9.01 4.55 -7.79
C ILE A 281 9.18 3.14 -8.34
N ALA A 282 8.39 2.19 -7.84
CA ALA A 282 8.33 0.85 -8.42
C ALA A 282 7.51 0.87 -9.71
N GLU A 283 8.04 0.24 -10.75
CA GLU A 283 7.26 -0.09 -11.93
C GLU A 283 6.04 -0.98 -11.55
N PRO A 284 4.91 -0.87 -12.26
CA PRO A 284 3.70 -1.63 -11.94
C PRO A 284 3.93 -3.14 -11.81
N GLU A 285 4.76 -3.74 -12.67
CA GLU A 285 5.11 -5.18 -12.66
C GLU A 285 6.04 -5.59 -11.51
N ASN A 286 6.64 -4.60 -10.83
CA ASN A 286 7.53 -4.81 -9.70
C ASN A 286 6.80 -4.64 -8.36
N SER A 287 5.47 -4.63 -8.38
CA SER A 287 4.62 -4.44 -7.23
C SER A 287 3.57 -5.54 -7.13
N TYR A 288 3.24 -5.93 -5.91
CA TYR A 288 2.12 -6.81 -5.59
C TYR A 288 1.28 -6.17 -4.52
N TYR A 289 -0.02 -6.08 -4.77
CA TYR A 289 -0.98 -5.72 -3.75
C TYR A 289 -2.34 -6.26 -4.14
N SER A 290 -3.02 -6.81 -3.14
CA SER A 290 -4.40 -7.21 -3.25
C SER A 290 -5.28 -6.27 -2.43
N GLU A 291 -6.30 -5.73 -3.08
CA GLU A 291 -7.34 -4.99 -2.39
C GLU A 291 -8.37 -5.92 -1.75
N THR A 292 -8.36 -7.25 -1.90
CA THR A 292 -9.42 -8.11 -1.32
C THR A 292 -8.91 -9.42 -0.74
N ALA A 293 -7.61 -9.67 -0.84
CA ALA A 293 -6.94 -10.88 -0.40
C ALA A 293 -5.68 -10.53 0.40
N ASP A 294 -5.01 -11.57 0.91
CA ASP A 294 -3.69 -11.50 1.54
C ASP A 294 -3.61 -10.47 2.67
N ASN A 295 -4.73 -10.25 3.37
CA ASN A 295 -4.87 -9.29 4.46
C ASN A 295 -4.30 -7.90 4.12
N HIS A 296 -4.31 -7.53 2.84
CA HIS A 296 -3.87 -6.25 2.30
C HIS A 296 -2.38 -5.98 2.44
N MET A 297 -1.62 -7.05 2.54
CA MET A 297 -0.18 -7.02 2.45
C MET A 297 0.22 -6.63 1.02
N TYR A 298 1.29 -5.86 0.92
CA TYR A 298 1.89 -5.51 -0.36
C TYR A 298 3.40 -5.66 -0.29
N TYR A 299 4.00 -5.81 -1.46
CA TYR A 299 5.41 -5.56 -1.65
C TYR A 299 5.62 -4.79 -2.95
N SER A 300 6.71 -4.07 -3.02
CA SER A 300 7.16 -3.38 -4.23
C SER A 300 8.68 -3.39 -4.26
N SER A 301 9.24 -3.20 -5.46
CA SER A 301 10.70 -3.15 -5.64
C SER A 301 11.10 -2.24 -6.79
N ALA A 302 12.33 -1.74 -6.74
CA ALA A 302 12.94 -0.96 -7.80
C ALA A 302 14.44 -1.26 -7.89
N GLU A 303 15.01 -1.17 -9.09
CA GLU A 303 16.45 -1.18 -9.28
C GLU A 303 17.04 0.18 -8.85
N ILE A 304 18.00 0.17 -7.94
CA ILE A 304 18.66 1.36 -7.39
C ILE A 304 20.17 1.34 -7.64
N THR A 305 20.64 0.58 -8.63
CA THR A 305 22.08 0.38 -8.90
C THR A 305 22.88 1.68 -8.96
N ASN A 306 22.36 2.70 -9.63
CA ASN A 306 23.05 3.99 -9.76
C ASN A 306 23.17 4.72 -8.42
N ILE A 307 22.14 4.66 -7.57
CA ILE A 307 22.17 5.27 -6.23
C ILE A 307 23.26 4.60 -5.38
N VAL A 308 23.33 3.27 -5.41
CA VAL A 308 24.34 2.53 -4.63
C VAL A 308 25.75 2.76 -5.18
N LYS A 309 25.94 2.75 -6.51
CA LYS A 309 27.22 3.08 -7.16
C LYS A 309 27.71 4.49 -6.79
N ASN A 310 26.82 5.48 -6.86
CA ASN A 310 27.16 6.87 -6.54
C ASN A 310 27.49 7.04 -5.05
N ALA A 311 26.73 6.41 -4.17
CA ALA A 311 27.03 6.46 -2.74
C ALA A 311 28.36 5.76 -2.42
N TYR A 312 28.64 4.61 -3.03
CA TYR A 312 29.90 3.89 -2.85
C TYR A 312 31.11 4.67 -3.34
N SER A 313 31.02 5.40 -4.45
CA SER A 313 32.13 6.22 -4.94
C SER A 313 32.46 7.41 -4.02
N ILE A 314 31.51 7.82 -3.17
CA ILE A 314 31.66 8.93 -2.21
C ILE A 314 32.08 8.42 -0.83
N TYR A 315 31.42 7.37 -0.32
CA TYR A 315 31.53 6.90 1.07
C TYR A 315 32.32 5.59 1.22
N GLY A 316 32.58 4.88 0.13
CA GLY A 316 33.37 3.65 0.11
C GLY A 316 32.66 2.42 0.68
N ASN A 317 33.43 1.55 1.34
CA ASN A 317 33.00 0.21 1.74
C ASN A 317 31.98 0.15 2.89
N ASN A 318 31.66 1.29 3.51
CA ASN A 318 30.66 1.38 4.57
C ASN A 318 29.71 2.53 4.22
N THR A 319 28.44 2.21 4.04
CA THR A 319 27.43 3.22 3.72
C THR A 319 26.12 2.90 4.43
N THR A 320 25.62 3.86 5.19
CA THR A 320 24.30 3.83 5.82
C THR A 320 23.26 4.25 4.80
N TYR A 321 22.28 3.38 4.54
CA TYR A 321 21.09 3.73 3.77
C TYR A 321 19.93 3.95 4.71
N THR A 322 19.17 5.02 4.49
CA THR A 322 17.92 5.30 5.20
C THR A 322 16.77 5.30 4.21
N VAL A 323 15.77 4.46 4.45
CA VAL A 323 14.55 4.38 3.62
C VAL A 323 13.36 4.87 4.42
N ALA A 324 12.55 5.70 3.79
CA ALA A 324 11.47 6.44 4.40
C ALA A 324 10.17 6.35 3.60
N ASN A 325 9.08 6.81 4.23
CA ASN A 325 7.74 6.87 3.64
C ASN A 325 7.18 5.51 3.18
N ILE A 326 7.51 4.44 3.91
CA ILE A 326 6.87 3.14 3.70
C ILE A 326 5.39 3.26 4.07
N TYR A 327 4.50 2.91 3.14
CA TYR A 327 3.07 2.94 3.38
C TYR A 327 2.60 1.77 4.27
N ALA A 328 2.73 1.92 5.59
CA ALA A 328 2.22 0.96 6.57
C ALA A 328 1.10 1.56 7.44
N GLY A 329 0.29 0.71 8.05
CA GLY A 329 -0.69 1.10 9.06
C GLY A 329 -0.05 1.30 10.43
N GLN A 330 -0.62 2.21 11.21
CA GLN A 330 -0.33 2.36 12.64
C GLN A 330 -1.49 1.81 13.47
N SER A 331 -1.20 1.35 14.67
CA SER A 331 -2.20 0.94 15.66
C SER A 331 -2.61 2.15 16.53
N PRO A 332 -3.83 2.72 16.38
CA PRO A 332 -4.33 3.72 17.34
C PRO A 332 -4.59 3.09 18.71
N ASP A 333 -4.76 3.91 19.75
CA ASP A 333 -5.18 3.42 21.06
C ASP A 333 -6.52 2.66 20.96
N ASN A 334 -6.61 1.49 21.61
CA ASN A 334 -7.69 0.50 21.50
C ASN A 334 -7.79 -0.22 20.14
N TYR A 335 -6.63 -0.63 19.62
CA TYR A 335 -6.53 -1.47 18.43
C TYR A 335 -6.88 -2.93 18.72
N SER A 336 -7.88 -3.43 17.99
CA SER A 336 -8.07 -4.85 17.73
C SER A 336 -8.43 -5.00 16.26
N ASN A 337 -7.73 -5.87 15.54
CA ASN A 337 -8.26 -6.36 14.27
C ASN A 337 -8.91 -7.73 14.48
N ASP A 338 -9.86 -8.03 13.62
CA ASP A 338 -10.66 -9.27 13.67
C ASP A 338 -10.05 -10.40 12.83
N ASP A 339 -8.96 -10.12 12.12
CA ASP A 339 -8.23 -11.10 11.31
C ASP A 339 -6.91 -11.60 11.94
N GLY A 340 -6.60 -11.16 13.16
CA GLY A 340 -5.42 -11.55 13.93
C GLY A 340 -4.08 -11.12 13.33
N THR A 341 -4.05 -10.45 12.17
CA THR A 341 -2.84 -10.18 11.39
C THR A 341 -2.22 -8.85 11.81
N GLY A 342 -0.96 -8.80 12.26
CA GLY A 342 -0.34 -7.53 12.67
C GLY A 342 -0.06 -6.56 11.51
N PHE A 343 0.16 -5.28 11.84
CA PHE A 343 0.79 -4.36 10.89
C PHE A 343 2.29 -4.64 10.80
N TYR A 344 2.84 -4.53 9.59
CA TYR A 344 4.27 -4.53 9.34
C TYR A 344 4.63 -3.49 8.28
N GLY A 345 5.89 -3.10 8.25
CA GLY A 345 6.42 -2.13 7.31
C GLY A 345 7.93 -2.10 7.36
N GLY A 346 8.59 -2.41 6.26
CA GLY A 346 10.05 -2.47 6.22
C GLY A 346 10.59 -2.63 4.81
N TRP A 347 11.91 -2.60 4.70
CA TRP A 347 12.63 -2.62 3.44
C TRP A 347 13.89 -3.47 3.52
N GLY A 348 14.40 -3.84 2.35
CA GLY A 348 15.73 -4.40 2.20
C GLY A 348 16.36 -4.02 0.87
N ILE A 349 17.68 -3.88 0.85
CA ILE A 349 18.48 -3.70 -0.35
C ILE A 349 19.29 -4.97 -0.57
N VAL A 350 19.25 -5.49 -1.79
CA VAL A 350 20.17 -6.53 -2.27
C VAL A 350 21.17 -5.87 -3.20
N VAL A 351 22.47 -6.05 -2.95
CA VAL A 351 23.57 -5.52 -3.77
C VAL A 351 24.38 -6.69 -4.30
N ILE A 352 24.51 -6.78 -5.61
CA ILE A 352 25.39 -7.74 -6.30
C ILE A 352 26.67 -6.99 -6.66
N TYR A 353 27.82 -7.56 -6.30
CA TYR A 353 29.11 -6.92 -6.52
C TYR A 353 30.14 -7.91 -7.07
N HIS A 354 31.03 -7.39 -7.91
CA HIS A 354 32.25 -8.05 -8.36
C HIS A 354 33.40 -7.70 -7.42
N ASN A 355 34.18 -8.71 -7.05
CA ASN A 355 35.45 -8.58 -6.36
C ASN A 355 36.46 -9.60 -6.91
N PRO A 356 37.61 -9.16 -7.47
CA PRO A 356 38.60 -10.04 -8.09
C PRO A 356 39.19 -11.12 -7.16
N SER A 357 39.15 -10.91 -5.84
CA SER A 357 39.65 -11.87 -4.84
C SER A 357 38.71 -13.08 -4.65
N LYS A 358 37.48 -13.02 -5.18
CA LYS A 358 36.48 -14.09 -5.06
C LYS A 358 36.55 -15.10 -6.19
N LYS A 359 35.91 -16.24 -5.99
CA LYS A 359 35.74 -17.28 -7.02
C LYS A 359 34.60 -16.89 -7.97
N LEU A 360 34.74 -17.28 -9.24
CA LEU A 360 33.70 -17.14 -10.24
C LEU A 360 32.50 -18.01 -9.87
N LYS A 361 31.29 -17.45 -9.93
CA LYS A 361 30.02 -18.17 -9.75
C LYS A 361 28.88 -17.48 -10.46
N ASP A 362 27.80 -18.24 -10.63
CA ASP A 362 26.52 -17.72 -11.07
C ASP A 362 25.69 -17.26 -9.86
N ILE A 363 25.13 -16.06 -9.95
CA ILE A 363 24.21 -15.47 -8.96
C ILE A 363 22.88 -15.19 -9.68
N ALA A 364 21.76 -15.60 -9.08
CA ALA A 364 20.41 -15.52 -9.63
C ALA A 364 19.50 -14.57 -8.83
#